data_AF-A0A497HKR5-F1
#
_entry.id   AF-A0A497HKR5-F1
#
_cell.length_a   1.000
_cell.length_b   1.000
_cell.length_c   1.000
_cell.angle_alpha   90.00
_cell.angle_beta   90.00
_cell.angle_gamma   90.00
#
_symmetry.space_group_name_H-M   'P 1'
#
loop_
_entity.id
_entity.type
_entity.pdbx_description
1 polymer ?
#
loop_
_entity_poly.entity_id
_entity_poly.type
_entity_poly.pdbx_seq_one_letter_code
_entity_poly.pdbx_strand_id
1 'polypeptide(L)' 'NSLVGAGSVVTKDVPPNKVVAGNPARVIGDVDDLFYEDGDKAYE' A
#
# COMPACT_ATOMS: atom_id res chain seq x y z
N ASN A 1 2.02 -5.72 8.10
CA ASN A 1 1.55 -4.29 8.12
C ASN A 1 0.92 -4.00 6.77
N SER A 2 0.11 -2.96 6.57
CA SER A 2 -0.42 -2.62 5.23
C SER A 2 -0.29 -1.12 4.97
N LEU A 3 -0.14 -0.74 3.70
CA LEU A 3 0.04 0.65 3.31
C LEU A 3 -1.20 1.19 2.59
N VAL A 4 -1.64 2.39 2.99
CA VAL A 4 -2.79 3.08 2.40
C VAL A 4 -2.31 4.38 1.77
N GLY A 5 -2.51 4.54 0.46
CA GLY A 5 -2.16 5.76 -0.26
C GLY A 5 -2.98 6.96 0.23
N ALA A 6 -2.35 8.14 0.24
CA ALA A 6 -3.01 9.39 0.61
C ALA A 6 -4.27 9.64 -0.24
N GLY A 7 -5.35 10.12 0.41
CA GLY A 7 -6.63 10.41 -0.26
C GLY A 7 -7.48 9.19 -0.61
N SER A 8 -7.10 7.98 -0.17
CA SER A 8 -7.89 6.78 -0.39
C SER A 8 -9.16 6.74 0.46
N VAL A 9 -10.24 6.18 -0.10
CA VAL A 9 -11.47 5.90 0.64
C VAL A 9 -11.61 4.39 0.79
N VAL A 10 -11.27 3.90 1.98
CA VAL A 10 -11.29 2.47 2.32
C VAL A 10 -12.70 2.08 2.72
N THR A 11 -13.37 1.30 1.87
CA THR A 11 -14.76 0.85 2.07
C THR A 11 -14.88 -0.63 2.41
N LYS A 12 -13.76 -1.35 2.47
CA LYS A 12 -13.64 -2.78 2.74
C LYS A 12 -12.34 -3.05 3.48
N ASP A 13 -12.24 -4.21 4.12
CA ASP A 13 -11.03 -4.63 4.83
C ASP A 13 -9.81 -4.63 3.91
N VAL A 14 -8.68 -4.22 4.47
CA VAL A 14 -7.38 -4.20 3.79
C VAL A 14 -6.64 -5.48 4.16
N PRO A 15 -6.27 -6.35 3.20
CA PRO A 15 -5.49 -7.54 3.49
C PRO A 15 -4.11 -7.20 4.08
N PRO A 16 -3.51 -8.10 4.88
CA PRO A 16 -2.17 -7.89 5.41
C PRO A 16 -1.12 -7.81 4.28
N ASN A 17 -0.10 -6.98 4.47
CA ASN A 17 1.07 -6.82 3.59
C ASN A 17 0.73 -6.32 2.18
N LYS A 18 -0.43 -5.67 2.02
CA LYS A 18 -0.85 -5.06 0.75
C LYS A 18 -0.73 -3.55 0.76
N VAL A 19 -0.54 -3.02 -0.43
CA VAL A 19 -0.64 -1.60 -0.76
C VAL A 19 -2.01 -1.36 -1.39
N VAL A 20 -2.78 -0.44 -0.83
CA VAL A 20 -4.08 -0.03 -1.38
C VAL A 20 -4.12 1.46 -1.70
N ALA A 21 -4.80 1.84 -2.78
CA ALA A 21 -5.02 3.24 -3.13
C ALA A 21 -6.36 3.49 -3.84
N GLY A 22 -6.83 4.74 -3.81
CA GLY A 22 -7.94 5.24 -4.62
C GLY A 22 -9.28 5.36 -3.89
N ASN A 23 -10.30 5.83 -4.61
CA ASN A 23 -11.68 5.96 -4.13
C ASN A 23 -12.66 5.32 -5.12
N PRO A 24 -13.26 4.15 -4.81
CA PRO A 24 -13.00 3.32 -3.63
C PRO A 24 -11.63 2.61 -3.73
N ALA A 25 -10.98 2.39 -2.59
CA ALA A 25 -9.64 1.80 -2.52
C ALA A 25 -9.57 0.40 -3.17
N ARG A 26 -8.44 0.10 -3.80
CA ARG A 26 -8.12 -1.18 -4.45
C ARG A 26 -6.68 -1.60 -4.11
N VAL A 27 -6.43 -2.91 -4.08
CA VAL A 27 -5.06 -3.45 -3.98
C VAL A 27 -4.30 -3.11 -5.25
N ILE A 28 -3.14 -2.50 -5.10
CA ILE A 28 -2.26 -2.09 -6.20
C ILE A 28 -0.87 -2.76 -6.13
N GLY A 29 -0.56 -3.47 -5.05
CA GLY A 29 0.71 -4.20 -4.89
C GLY A 29 0.91 -4.73 -3.48
N ASP A 30 2.13 -5.17 -3.22
CA ASP A 30 2.61 -5.68 -1.94
C ASP A 30 3.56 -4.67 -1.27
N VAL A 31 3.55 -4.62 0.06
CA VAL A 31 4.41 -3.68 0.82
C VAL A 31 5.88 -4.02 0.63
N ASP A 32 6.20 -5.31 0.49
CA ASP A 32 7.56 -5.82 0.33
C ASP A 32 8.23 -5.40 -0.99
N ASP A 33 7.42 -4.95 -1.97
CA ASP A 33 7.85 -4.52 -3.30
C ASP A 33 8.08 -3.00 -3.39
N LEU A 34 7.91 -2.26 -2.29
CA LEU A 34 8.13 -0.82 -2.26
C LEU A 34 9.60 -0.49 -1.94
N PHE A 35 10.23 0.25 -2.84
CA PHE A 35 11.61 0.74 -2.70
C PHE A 35 11.64 2.26 -2.84
N TYR A 36 12.52 2.92 -2.07
CA TYR A 36 12.87 4.32 -2.29
C TYR A 36 13.78 4.46 -3.53
N GLU A 37 13.97 5.69 -4.00
CA GLU A 37 14.78 5.95 -5.20
C GLU A 37 16.26 5.59 -5.03
N ASP A 38 16.76 5.57 -3.80
CA ASP A 38 18.11 5.13 -3.44
C ASP A 38 18.26 3.60 -3.40
N GLY A 39 17.17 2.85 -3.60
CA GLY A 39 17.15 1.38 -3.69
C GLY A 39 16.90 0.68 -2.36
N ASP A 40 16.76 1.42 -1.26
CA ASP A 40 16.44 0.85 0.05
C ASP A 40 14.95 0.48 0.13
N LYS A 41 14.64 -0.58 0.89
CA LYS A 41 13.26 -0.98 1.14
C LYS A 41 12.51 0.13 1.86
N ALA A 42 11.30 0.43 1.40
CA ALA A 42 10.48 1.46 2.01
C ALA A 42 10.01 1.07 3.41
N TYR A 43 9.82 -0.24 3.64
CA TYR A 43 9.33 -0.83 4.89
C TYR A 43 9.94 -2.22 5.12
N GLU A 44 10.13 -2.59 6.38
CA GLU A 44 10.43 -3.96 6.87
C GLU A 44 9.27 -4.53 7.70
#